data_AF-A0A924TGC1-F1
#
_entry.id   AF-A0A924TGC1-F1
#
_cell.length_a   1.000
_cell.length_b   1.000
_cell.length_c   1.000
_cell.angle_alpha   90.00
_cell.angle_beta   90.00
_cell.angle_gamma   90.00
#
_symmetry.space_group_name_H-M   'P 1'
#
loop_
_entity.id
_entity.type
_entity.pdbx_description
1 polymer ?
#
loop_
_entity_poly.entity_id
_entity_poly.type
_entity_poly.pdbx_seq_one_letter_code
_entity_poly.pdbx_strand_id
1 'polypeptide(L)' 'MDPRMLDYYNRELAYVREQGAEFATQFPKVAARLGMRDFEVADPYVERLLEGFAFMSARIQLKMDAEFPRFSQR' A
#
# COMPACT_ATOMS: atom_id res chain seq x y z
N MET A 1 19.66 -3.75 -2.32
CA MET A 1 18.20 -3.88 -2.45
C MET A 1 17.89 -4.44 -3.83
N ASP A 2 16.87 -5.29 -3.96
CA ASP A 2 16.40 -5.77 -5.27
C ASP A 2 15.86 -4.58 -6.08
N PRO A 3 16.34 -4.32 -7.31
CA PRO A 3 15.87 -3.20 -8.14
C PRO A 3 14.36 -3.22 -8.40
N ARG A 4 13.74 -4.41 -8.41
CA ARG A 4 12.29 -4.56 -8.62
C ARG A 4 11.49 -4.02 -7.44
N MET A 5 12.08 -3.89 -6.26
CA MET A 5 11.38 -3.45 -5.05
C MET A 5 10.68 -2.10 -5.28
N LEU A 6 11.33 -1.15 -5.96
CA LEU A 6 10.74 0.18 -6.21
C LEU A 6 9.43 0.10 -7.00
N ASP A 7 9.33 -0.84 -7.95
CA ASP A 7 8.12 -1.07 -8.74
C ASP A 7 7.00 -1.63 -7.87
N TYR A 8 7.28 -2.68 -7.07
CA TYR A 8 6.31 -3.22 -6.11
C TYR A 8 5.87 -2.17 -5.10
N TYR A 9 6.80 -1.36 -4.58
CA TYR A 9 6.47 -0.29 -3.64
C TYR A 9 5.52 0.73 -4.24
N ASN A 10 5.82 1.23 -5.45
CA ASN A 10 4.96 2.21 -6.11
C ASN A 10 3.58 1.64 -6.44
N ARG A 11 3.52 0.36 -6.84
CA ARG A 11 2.26 -0.35 -7.09
C ARG A 11 1.42 -0.49 -5.83
N GLU A 12 2.03 -0.96 -4.74
CA GLU A 12 1.34 -1.11 -3.45
C GLU A 12 0.91 0.24 -2.87
N LEU A 13 1.74 1.28 -3.01
CA LEU A 13 1.39 2.64 -2.56
C LEU A 13 0.19 3.21 -3.33
N ALA A 14 0.16 3.02 -4.65
CA ALA A 14 -0.97 3.42 -5.48
C ALA A 14 -2.25 2.67 -5.06
N TYR A 15 -2.15 1.35 -4.86
CA TYR A 15 -3.26 0.52 -4.40
C TYR A 15 -3.79 0.96 -3.03
N VAL A 16 -2.90 1.22 -2.07
CA VAL A 16 -3.28 1.68 -0.72
C VAL A 16 -3.98 3.03 -0.76
N ARG A 17 -3.54 3.97 -1.62
CA ARG A 17 -4.20 5.27 -1.80
C ARG A 17 -5.58 5.14 -2.43
N GLU A 18 -5.72 4.31 -3.45
CA GLU A 18 -7.02 4.05 -4.09
C GLU A 18 -8.02 3.43 -3.09
N GLN A 19 -7.58 2.41 -2.35
CA GLN A 19 -8.40 1.80 -1.30
C GLN A 19 -8.69 2.77 -0.14
N GLY A 20 -7.74 3.65 0.18
CA GLY A 20 -7.93 4.73 1.15
C GLY A 20 -9.01 5.72 0.72
N ALA A 21 -9.08 6.06 -0.57
CA ALA A 21 -10.10 6.94 -1.14
C ALA A 21 -11.49 6.29 -1.09
N GLU A 22 -11.59 5.01 -1.41
CA GLU A 22 -12.83 4.24 -1.30
C GLU A 22 -13.29 4.16 0.17
N PHE A 23 -12.38 3.85 1.09
CA PHE A 23 -12.63 3.87 2.53
C PHE A 23 -13.12 5.23 3.01
N ALA A 24 -12.50 6.33 2.53
CA ALA A 24 -12.90 7.68 2.90
C ALA A 24 -14.32 8.02 2.44
N THR A 25 -14.70 7.55 1.25
CA THR A 25 -16.04 7.72 0.70
C THR A 25 -17.09 6.93 1.49
N GLN A 26 -16.77 5.68 1.87
CA GLN A 26 -17.69 4.80 2.60
C GLN A 26 -17.82 5.19 4.09
N PHE A 27 -16.74 5.69 4.70
CA PHE A 27 -16.66 5.97 6.15
C PHE A 27 -16.20 7.41 6.44
N PRO A 28 -16.94 8.43 6.00
CA PRO A 28 -16.49 9.83 6.04
C PRO A 28 -16.19 10.33 7.45
N LYS A 29 -16.94 9.87 8.47
CA LYS A 29 -16.70 10.26 9.87
C LYS A 29 -15.36 9.75 10.41
N VAL A 30 -14.93 8.56 9.99
CA VAL A 30 -13.66 7.97 10.42
C VAL A 30 -12.52 8.58 9.62
N ALA A 31 -12.69 8.70 8.31
CA ALA A 31 -11.72 9.31 7.41
C ALA A 31 -11.39 10.76 7.77
N ALA A 32 -12.41 11.56 8.15
CA ALA A 32 -12.21 12.92 8.62
C ALA A 32 -11.32 13.01 9.88
N ARG A 33 -11.35 12.00 10.76
CA ARG A 33 -10.47 11.94 11.95
C ARG A 33 -9.03 11.59 11.60
N LEU A 34 -8.82 10.92 10.47
CA LEU A 34 -7.51 10.54 9.96
C LEU A 34 -6.96 11.56 8.96
N GLY A 35 -7.67 12.67 8.72
CA GLY A 35 -7.30 13.65 7.71
C GLY A 35 -7.34 13.11 6.28
N MET A 36 -8.08 12.02 6.03
CA MET A 36 -8.20 11.40 4.72
C MET A 36 -9.40 11.99 3.97
N ARG A 37 -9.16 12.45 2.74
CA ARG A 37 -10.19 12.94 1.83
C ARG A 37 -9.81 12.59 0.40
N ASP A 38 -10.68 11.84 -0.28
CA ASP A 38 -10.41 11.37 -1.64
C ASP A 38 -9.02 10.70 -1.71
N PHE A 39 -8.14 11.14 -2.62
CA PHE A 39 -6.77 10.63 -2.74
C PHE A 39 -5.74 11.29 -1.82
N GLU A 40 -6.16 12.28 -1.02
CA GLU A 40 -5.25 13.07 -0.20
C GLU A 40 -5.35 12.68 1.28
N VAL A 41 -4.19 12.50 1.91
CA VAL A 41 -4.04 12.34 3.35
C VAL A 41 -3.35 13.58 3.88
N ALA A 42 -4.12 14.46 4.51
CA ALA A 42 -3.62 15.74 4.99
C ALA A 42 -2.67 15.61 6.19
N ASP A 43 -2.77 14.52 6.95
CA ASP A 43 -1.89 14.24 8.09
C ASP A 43 -0.59 13.55 7.60
N PRO A 44 0.58 14.19 7.75
CA PRO A 44 1.86 13.62 7.31
C PRO A 44 2.25 12.33 8.03
N TYR A 45 1.76 12.09 9.25
CA TYR A 45 2.05 10.87 10.00
C TYR A 45 1.21 9.71 9.49
N VAL A 46 -0.05 9.96 9.13
CA VAL A 46 -0.91 8.95 8.50
C VAL A 46 -0.36 8.59 7.12
N GLU A 47 0.03 9.58 6.31
CA GLU A 47 0.64 9.31 5.00
C GLU A 47 1.91 8.46 5.13
N ARG A 48 2.83 8.82 6.04
CA ARG A 48 4.04 8.02 6.31
C ARG A 48 3.74 6.61 6.82
N LEU A 49 2.67 6.44 7.58
CA LEU A 49 2.23 5.11 8.03
C LEU A 49 1.77 4.26 6.85
N LEU A 50 1.00 4.84 5.93
CA LEU A 50 0.53 4.17 4.71
C LEU A 50 1.70 3.84 3.77
N GLU A 51 2.68 4.73 3.63
CA GLU A 51 3.94 4.47 2.93
C GLU A 51 4.71 3.30 3.57
N GLY A 52 4.83 3.29 4.91
CA GLY A 52 5.45 2.18 5.64
C GLY A 52 4.72 0.85 5.46
N PHE A 53 3.39 0.88 5.45
CA PHE A 53 2.56 -0.29 5.16
C PHE A 53 2.77 -0.80 3.73
N ALA A 54 2.72 0.09 2.73
CA ALA A 54 2.98 -0.23 1.34
C ALA A 54 4.39 -0.84 1.14
N PHE A 55 5.40 -0.31 1.83
CA PHE A 55 6.75 -0.87 1.83
C PHE A 55 6.80 -2.31 2.37
N MET A 56 6.11 -2.58 3.48
CA MET A 56 6.04 -3.93 4.04
C MET A 56 5.30 -4.90 3.12
N SER A 57 4.14 -4.49 2.57
CA SER A 57 3.35 -5.29 1.63
C SER A 57 4.14 -5.59 0.35
N ALA A 58 4.84 -4.60 -0.20
CA ALA A 58 5.69 -4.77 -1.38
C ALA A 58 6.80 -5.82 -1.17
N ARG A 59 7.40 -5.84 0.02
CA ARG A 59 8.41 -6.87 0.37
C ARG A 59 7.81 -8.27 0.44
N ILE A 60 6.58 -8.39 0.94
CA ILE A 60 5.87 -9.67 1.00
C ILE A 60 5.58 -10.15 -0.43
N GLN A 61 5.03 -9.28 -1.28
CA GLN A 61 4.74 -9.62 -2.68
C GLN A 61 5.98 -10.05 -3.46
N LEU A 62 7.05 -9.26 -3.39
CA LEU A 62 8.31 -9.60 -4.03
C LEU A 62 8.84 -10.98 -3.59
N LYS A 63 8.68 -11.32 -2.30
CA LYS A 63 9.10 -12.63 -1.79
C LYS A 63 8.18 -13.75 -2.29
N MET A 64 6.86 -13.53 -2.32
CA MET A 64 5.90 -14.52 -2.81
C MET A 64 6.16 -14.84 -4.29
N ASP A 65 6.34 -13.84 -5.14
CA ASP A 65 6.60 -14.02 -6.57
C ASP A 65 7.96 -14.69 -6.83
N ALA A 66 8.96 -14.49 -5.96
CA ALA A 66 10.24 -15.19 -6.03
C ALA A 66 10.18 -16.67 -5.55
N GLU A 67 9.21 -17.03 -4.73
CA GLU A 67 8.99 -18.39 -4.23
C GLU A 67 8.05 -19.19 -5.14
N PHE A 68 7.15 -18.53 -5.88
CA PHE A 68 6.14 -19.16 -6.74
C PHE A 68 6.70 -20.17 -7.77
N PRO A 69 7.81 -19.90 -8.48
CA PRO A 69 8.39 -20.84 -9.45
C PRO A 69 8.89 -22.14 -8.79
N ARG A 70 9.24 -22.11 -7.50
CA ARG A 70 9.67 -23.30 -6.75
C ARG A 70 8.49 -24.17 -6.30
N PHE A 71 7.29 -23.59 -6.22
CA PHE A 71 6.10 -24.30 -5.80
C PHE A 71 5.37 -24.99 -6.96
N SER A 72 5.34 -24.38 -8.16
CA SER A 72 4.62 -24.91 -9.33
C SER A 72 5.40 -25.93 -10.18
N GLN A 73 6.69 -26.15 -9.89
CA GLN A 73 7.55 -27.11 -10.62
C GLN A 73 7.71 -28.46 -9.89
N ARG A 74 6.80 -28.82 -8.98
CA ARG A 74 6.78 -30.14 -8.31
C ARG A 74 5.67 -31.03 -8.82
#